data_AF-G0H4G9-F1
#
_entry.id   AF-G0H4G9-F1
#
_cell.length_a   1.000
_cell.length_b   1.000
_cell.length_c   1.000
_cell.angle_alpha   90.00
_cell.angle_beta   90.00
_cell.angle_gamma   90.00
#
_symmetry.space_group_name_H-M   'P 1'
#
loop_
_entity.id
_entity.type
_entity.pdbx_description
1 polymer ?
#
loop_
_entity_poly.entity_id
_entity_poly.type
_entity_poly.pdbx_seq_one_letter_code
_entity_poly.pdbx_strand_id
1 'polypeptide(L)' 'MIDVEKIQKQADEIVAQLSEVLENFDLETEEEYHILETKNVLRDDDEALLDESFKIDALNVAPKVKDGSIVVEKSKWSQ' A
#
# COMPACT_ATOMS: atom_id res chain seq x y z
N MET A 1 -10.79 22.84 -3.17
CA MET A 1 -11.23 22.51 -1.80
C MET A 1 -11.71 21.08 -1.81
N ILE A 2 -11.27 20.28 -0.85
CA ILE A 2 -11.76 18.91 -0.68
C ILE A 2 -13.17 19.01 -0.08
N ASP A 3 -14.14 18.36 -0.70
CA ASP A 3 -15.53 18.30 -0.21
C ASP A 3 -15.63 17.18 0.83
N VAL A 4 -15.41 17.56 2.09
CA VAL A 4 -15.35 16.63 3.22
C VAL A 4 -16.70 15.94 3.46
N GLU A 5 -17.81 16.65 3.28
CA GLU A 5 -19.15 16.09 3.47
C GLU A 5 -19.47 15.03 2.43
N LYS A 6 -19.10 15.27 1.16
CA LYS A 6 -19.25 14.27 0.10
C LYS A 6 -18.42 13.02 0.39
N ILE A 7 -17.17 13.18 0.85
CA ILE A 7 -16.30 12.04 1.20
C ILE A 7 -16.89 11.24 2.35
N GLN A 8 -17.36 11.91 3.41
CA GLN A 8 -17.97 11.25 4.55
C GLN A 8 -19.17 10.43 4.12
N LYS A 9 -20.07 11.02 3.32
CA LYS A 9 -21.25 10.33 2.81
C LYS A 9 -20.89 9.08 2.00
N GLN A 10 -19.89 9.17 1.13
CA GLN A 10 -19.44 8.03 0.34
C GLN A 10 -18.80 6.94 1.20
N ALA A 11 -18.05 7.32 2.25
CA ALA A 11 -17.48 6.37 3.20
C ALA A 11 -18.59 5.63 3.97
N ASP A 12 -19.60 6.36 4.45
CA ASP A 12 -20.74 5.79 5.17
C ASP A 12 -21.54 4.83 4.28
N GLU A 13 -21.75 5.18 3.01
CA GLU A 13 -22.40 4.31 2.01
C GLU A 13 -21.62 3.00 1.78
N ILE A 14 -20.29 3.08 1.67
CA ILE A 14 -19.42 1.89 1.51
C ILE A 14 -19.49 0.99 2.74
N VAL A 15 -19.41 1.58 3.94
CA VAL A 15 -19.49 0.83 5.20
C VAL A 15 -20.84 0.12 5.31
N ALA A 16 -21.94 0.82 5.01
CA ALA A 16 -23.27 0.23 5.08
C ALA A 16 -23.42 -0.98 4.13
N GLN A 17 -22.95 -0.86 2.89
CA GLN A 17 -22.99 -1.95 1.91
C GLN A 17 -22.13 -3.15 2.33
N LEU A 18 -20.92 -2.90 2.86
CA LEU A 18 -20.04 -3.97 3.33
C LEU A 18 -20.63 -4.70 4.54
N SER A 19 -21.20 -3.97 5.51
CA SER A 19 -21.84 -4.57 6.67
C SER A 19 -23.03 -5.45 6.28
N GLU A 20 -23.90 -4.98 5.38
CA GLU A 20 -25.03 -5.76 4.88
C GLU A 20 -24.56 -7.06 4.21
N VAL A 21 -23.50 -7.00 3.42
CA VAL A 21 -22.94 -8.19 2.79
C VAL A 21 -22.38 -9.14 3.84
N LEU A 22 -21.52 -8.66 4.74
CA LEU A 22 -20.83 -9.49 5.75
C LEU A 22 -21.79 -10.14 6.76
N GLU A 23 -22.87 -9.46 7.16
CA GLU A 23 -23.89 -10.03 8.05
C GLU A 23 -24.61 -11.25 7.45
N ASN A 24 -24.62 -11.37 6.11
CA ASN A 24 -25.24 -12.49 5.40
C ASN A 24 -24.27 -13.66 5.13
N PHE A 25 -22.98 -13.53 5.47
CA PHE A 25 -22.02 -14.63 5.35
C PHE A 25 -21.84 -15.35 6.69
N ASP A 26 -21.90 -16.68 6.64
CA ASP A 26 -21.48 -17.52 7.74
C ASP A 26 -19.94 -17.61 7.74
N LEU A 27 -19.31 -16.80 8.59
CA LEU A 27 -17.85 -16.67 8.69
C LEU A 27 -17.21 -17.75 9.60
N GLU A 28 -17.90 -18.87 9.87
CA GLU A 28 -17.36 -19.98 10.67
C GLU A 28 -16.19 -20.73 10.01
N THR A 29 -15.88 -20.45 8.74
CA THR A 29 -14.65 -20.90 8.07
C THR A 29 -13.42 -20.11 8.52
N GLU A 30 -12.33 -20.79 8.88
CA GLU A 30 -11.04 -20.18 9.25
C GLU A 30 -10.66 -19.06 8.28
N GLU A 31 -10.34 -17.87 8.80
CA GLU A 31 -9.94 -16.72 8.00
C GLU A 31 -8.65 -17.04 7.21
N GLU A 32 -8.80 -17.31 5.92
CA GLU A 32 -7.67 -17.50 5.01
C GLU A 32 -7.24 -16.17 4.39
N TYR A 33 -6.22 -15.54 4.97
CA TYR A 33 -5.60 -14.32 4.45
C TYR A 33 -4.84 -14.54 3.13
N HIS A 34 -4.53 -15.79 2.80
CA HIS A 34 -3.78 -16.18 1.61
C HIS A 34 -4.48 -17.35 0.93
N ILE A 35 -4.69 -17.23 -0.38
CA ILE A 35 -5.26 -18.29 -1.23
C ILE A 35 -4.32 -19.51 -1.31
N LEU A 36 -3.05 -19.34 -0.94
CA LEU A 36 -2.02 -20.37 -1.05
C LEU A 36 -1.62 -20.88 0.34
N GLU A 37 -1.66 -22.20 0.52
CA GLU A 37 -1.26 -22.90 1.75
C GLU A 37 0.25 -22.80 2.05
N THR A 38 1.06 -22.43 1.06
CA THR A 38 2.52 -22.25 1.20
C THR A 38 2.84 -21.02 2.04
N LYS A 39 2.91 -21.23 3.35
CA LYS A 39 3.39 -20.28 4.33
C LYS A 39 4.91 -20.43 4.42
N ASN A 40 5.64 -19.34 4.18
CA ASN A 40 7.12 -19.20 4.30
C ASN A 40 7.95 -19.50 3.03
N VAL A 41 7.77 -18.69 1.99
CA VAL A 41 8.78 -18.56 0.94
C VAL A 41 9.94 -17.72 1.49
N LEU A 42 11.06 -18.36 1.79
CA LEU A 42 12.27 -17.69 2.26
C LEU A 42 13.15 -17.29 1.08
N ARG A 43 13.83 -16.14 1.21
CA ARG A 43 14.88 -15.71 0.29
C ARG A 43 16.23 -16.02 0.92
N ASP A 44 17.15 -16.56 0.13
CA ASP A 44 18.53 -16.78 0.56
C ASP A 44 19.22 -15.44 0.90
N ASP A 45 20.18 -15.50 1.84
CA ASP A 45 20.98 -14.35 2.28
C ASP A 45 22.14 -14.09 1.32
N ASP A 46 21.84 -14.04 0.02
CA ASP A 46 22.80 -13.73 -1.02
C ASP A 46 22.94 -12.21 -1.19
N GLU A 47 24.12 -11.78 -1.64
CA GLU A 47 24.36 -10.39 -2.05
C GLU A 47 23.39 -10.02 -3.17
N ALA A 48 22.72 -8.87 -3.02
CA ALA A 48 21.81 -8.39 -4.05
C ALA A 48 22.58 -8.06 -5.33
N LEU A 49 22.10 -8.57 -6.46
CA LEU A 49 22.57 -8.15 -7.78
C LEU A 49 22.19 -6.68 -7.99
N LEU A 50 23.20 -5.80 -8.02
CA LEU A 50 23.00 -4.38 -8.27
C LEU A 50 22.85 -4.12 -9.76
N ASP A 51 21.66 -3.71 -10.17
CA ASP A 51 21.40 -3.19 -11.51
C ASP A 51 21.77 -1.70 -11.56
N GLU A 52 22.80 -1.36 -12.34
CA GLU A 52 23.23 0.03 -12.50
C GLU A 52 22.18 0.91 -13.21
N SER A 53 21.25 0.32 -13.98
CA SER A 53 20.17 1.07 -14.64
C SER A 53 19.12 1.56 -13.64
N PHE A 54 18.94 0.84 -12.53
CA PHE A 54 17.91 1.12 -11.54
C PHE A 54 17.92 2.57 -11.07
N LYS A 55 19.12 3.11 -10.81
CA LYS A 55 19.26 4.50 -10.36
C LYS A 55 18.74 5.48 -11.40
N ILE A 56 19.03 5.23 -12.68
CA ILE A 56 18.61 6.10 -13.78
C ILE A 56 17.08 6.04 -13.91
N ASP A 57 16.53 4.84 -13.91
CA ASP A 57 15.10 4.61 -14.07
C ASP A 57 14.29 5.21 -12.91
N ALA A 58 14.78 5.05 -11.68
CA ALA A 58 14.16 5.62 -10.49
C ALA A 58 14.16 7.17 -10.52
N LEU A 59 15.25 7.79 -10.98
CA LEU A 59 15.33 9.24 -11.08
C LEU A 59 14.46 9.80 -12.20
N ASN A 60 14.25 9.06 -13.29
CA ASN A 60 13.42 9.48 -14.41
C ASN A 60 11.92 9.62 -14.06
N VAL A 61 11.42 8.82 -13.10
CA VAL A 61 10.02 8.87 -12.66
C VAL A 61 9.82 9.70 -11.38
N ALA A 62 10.90 10.18 -10.78
CA ALA A 62 10.84 10.90 -9.52
C ALA A 62 10.24 12.32 -9.70
N PRO A 63 9.28 12.75 -8.86
CA PRO A 63 8.65 14.08 -8.99
C PRO A 63 9.60 15.27 -8.84
N LYS A 64 10.65 15.12 -8.03
CA LYS A 64 11.67 16.15 -7.77
C LYS A 64 13.03 15.48 -7.62
N VAL A 65 13.99 15.91 -8.43
CA VAL A 65 15.38 15.42 -8.41
C VAL A 65 16.34 16.60 -8.29
N LYS A 66 17.38 16.43 -7.48
CA LYS A 66 18.49 17.37 -7.36
C LYS A 66 19.79 16.60 -7.11
N ASP A 67 20.85 16.92 -7.85
CA ASP A 67 22.19 16.35 -7.67
C ASP A 67 22.21 14.81 -7.60
N GLY A 68 21.43 14.16 -8.48
CA GLY A 68 21.33 12.70 -8.53
C GLY A 68 20.57 12.05 -7.36
N SER A 69 19.81 12.83 -6.61
CA SER A 69 19.01 12.40 -5.46
C SER A 69 17.54 12.79 -5.59
N ILE A 70 16.64 11.96 -5.07
CA ILE A 70 15.21 12.29 -4.96
C ILE A 70 15.01 13.25 -3.78
N VAL A 71 14.32 14.36 -3.99
CA VAL A 71 14.12 15.39 -2.98
C VAL A 71 12.68 15.39 -2.48
N VAL A 72 12.53 15.27 -1.17
CA VAL A 72 11.23 15.31 -0.48
C VAL A 72 11.24 16.36 0.63
N GLU A 73 10.06 16.85 0.99
CA GLU A 73 9.93 17.71 2.17
C GLU A 73 10.20 16.90 3.43
N LYS A 74 11.00 17.46 4.33
CA LYS A 74 11.28 16.82 5.61
C LYS A 74 10.03 16.90 6.49
N SER A 75 9.26 15.83 6.57
CA SER A 75 8.17 15.72 7.54
C SER A 75 8.70 15.85 8.96
N LYS A 76 7.99 16.62 9.77
CA LYS A 76 8.13 16.58 11.22
C LYS A 76 7.13 15.56 11.73
N TRP A 77 7.62 14.50 12.36
CA TRP A 77 6.77 13.62 13.15
C TRP A 77 6.33 14.43 14.37
N SER A 78 5.09 14.90 14.39
CA SER A 78 4.47 15.36 15.62
C SER A 78 4.08 14.12 16.41
N GLN A 79 4.80 13.84 17.49
CA GLN A 79 4.28 13.03 18.59
C GLN A 79 3.24 13.83 19.36
#